data_AF-A0A1G0ZX01-F1
#
_entry.id   AF-A0A1G0ZX01-F1
#
_cell.length_a   1.000
_cell.length_b   1.000
_cell.length_c   1.000
_cell.angle_alpha   90.00
_cell.angle_beta   90.00
_cell.angle_gamma   90.00
#
_symmetry.space_group_name_H-M   'P 1'
#
loop_
_entity.id
_entity.type
_entity.pdbx_description
1 polymer ?
#
loop_
_entity_poly.entity_id
_entity_poly.type
_entity_poly.pdbx_seq_one_letter_code
_entity_poly.pdbx_strand_id
1 'polypeptide(L)'
;MFVIERIFLSVKKLRIFARRASFSWLIILLPFFLSHAYAEPSATITVTVSLSSTNSGPVNLGSITNFMIFAGSAITSGGGIINGDIGLSPNTGTNITGLTAAQVNGTIYAVDNTGPAGSVMDPGLLTTAKNDLTAAYNDTAARTNVTFVNPGSGNIGGMNLLPGIYKFTSSALITGTNVTLTGGANDVWIFQIGSTLTVGSGIQVILAG
;
A
#
# COMPACT_ATOMS: atom_id res chain seq x y z
N MET A 1 -13.65 18.76 -1.05
CA MET A 1 -12.20 18.47 -0.98
C MET A 1 -12.06 16.95 -1.03
N PHE A 2 -11.92 16.37 -2.22
CA PHE A 2 -11.78 14.94 -2.43
C PHE A 2 -10.47 14.72 -3.19
N VAL A 3 -9.56 13.95 -2.60
CA VAL A 3 -8.25 13.60 -3.18
C VAL A 3 -8.35 12.14 -3.60
N ILE A 4 -8.20 11.88 -4.90
CA ILE A 4 -8.03 10.53 -5.45
C ILE A 4 -6.56 10.42 -5.83
N GLU A 5 -5.81 9.66 -5.04
CA GLU A 5 -4.40 9.39 -5.25
C GLU A 5 -4.26 8.06 -6.02
N ARG A 6 -3.45 8.06 -7.08
CA ARG A 6 -3.11 6.87 -7.87
C ARG A 6 -1.60 6.87 -8.09
N ILE A 7 -0.93 5.86 -7.54
CA ILE A 7 0.44 5.47 -7.87
C ILE A 7 0.37 4.05 -8.41
N PHE A 8 0.95 3.78 -9.57
CA PHE A 8 1.52 2.47 -9.89
C PHE A 8 2.55 2.62 -11.02
N LEU A 9 3.82 2.31 -10.74
CA LEU A 9 4.84 2.15 -11.78
C LEU A 9 5.65 0.86 -11.53
N SER A 10 5.76 0.11 -12.62
CA SER A 10 6.21 -1.27 -12.77
C SER A 10 7.73 -1.40 -12.78
N VAL A 11 8.29 -2.41 -12.12
CA VAL A 11 9.73 -2.74 -12.15
C VAL A 11 9.95 -4.08 -12.88
N LYS A 12 10.80 -4.07 -13.90
CA LYS A 12 11.37 -5.27 -14.54
C LYS A 12 12.81 -5.49 -14.06
N LYS A 13 13.06 -6.70 -13.55
CA LYS A 13 14.31 -7.53 -13.53
C LYS A 13 15.63 -6.86 -13.11
N LEU A 14 16.39 -7.47 -12.17
CA LEU A 14 17.60 -8.30 -12.47
C LEU A 14 18.39 -8.76 -11.21
N ARG A 15 18.51 -10.08 -11.06
CA ARG A 15 19.55 -10.98 -10.47
C ARG A 15 20.36 -10.61 -9.19
N ILE A 16 20.11 -11.48 -8.20
CA ILE A 16 20.84 -11.94 -7.00
C ILE A 16 22.38 -11.77 -7.00
N PHE A 17 22.90 -11.23 -5.89
CA PHE A 17 24.13 -11.72 -5.26
C PHE A 17 24.03 -11.63 -3.72
N ALA A 18 24.09 -12.78 -3.05
CA ALA A 18 24.04 -12.90 -1.60
C ALA A 18 25.45 -12.73 -1.01
N ARG A 19 25.64 -11.85 -0.01
CA ARG A 19 26.68 -12.01 1.01
C ARG A 19 26.20 -11.52 2.39
N ARG A 20 26.45 -12.40 3.36
CA ARG A 20 26.08 -12.39 4.77
C ARG A 20 26.57 -11.15 5.54
N ALA A 21 25.78 -10.71 6.52
CA ALA A 21 26.31 -10.12 7.74
C ALA A 21 25.49 -10.61 8.95
N SER A 22 26.21 -11.21 9.89
CA SER A 22 25.76 -11.90 11.10
C SER A 22 25.48 -10.89 12.21
N PHE A 23 24.38 -11.04 12.95
CA PHE A 23 24.25 -10.45 14.29
C PHE A 23 23.68 -11.48 15.27
N SER A 24 24.56 -11.87 16.18
CA SER A 24 24.37 -12.83 17.27
C SER A 24 24.14 -12.05 18.55
N TRP A 25 23.00 -12.24 19.21
CA TRP A 25 22.83 -11.88 20.62
C TRP A 25 22.51 -13.16 21.41
N LEU A 26 23.57 -13.69 22.01
CA LEU A 26 23.58 -14.75 23.00
C LEU A 26 23.50 -14.07 24.37
N ILE A 27 22.39 -14.23 25.10
CA ILE A 27 22.33 -13.92 26.54
C ILE A 27 22.08 -15.23 27.28
N ILE A 28 23.12 -15.71 27.94
CA ILE A 28 23.13 -16.84 28.85
C ILE A 28 22.97 -16.28 30.27
N LEU A 29 22.00 -16.80 31.04
CA LEU A 29 22.02 -16.75 32.50
C LEU A 29 21.63 -18.15 33.03
N LEU A 30 22.60 -18.83 33.64
CA LEU A 30 22.41 -20.11 34.33
C LEU A 30 22.01 -19.88 35.81
N PRO A 31 21.29 -20.83 36.44
CA PRO A 31 20.59 -20.65 37.71
C PRO A 31 21.43 -21.01 38.95
N PHE A 32 21.07 -20.43 40.09
CA PHE A 32 21.57 -20.78 41.43
C PHE A 32 20.69 -21.90 42.02
N PHE A 33 21.20 -23.12 42.17
CA PHE A 33 20.49 -24.26 42.77
C PHE A 33 20.84 -24.42 44.25
N LEU A 34 19.82 -24.47 45.12
CA LEU A 34 19.91 -24.99 46.49
C LEU A 34 19.32 -26.42 46.50
N SER A 35 20.11 -27.37 46.98
CA SER A 35 19.86 -28.83 46.87
C SER A 35 18.64 -29.31 47.67
N HIS A 36 17.61 -29.80 46.99
CA HIS A 36 16.73 -30.88 47.45
C HIS A 36 16.48 -31.80 46.25
N ALA A 37 16.83 -33.07 46.38
CA ALA A 37 16.69 -34.06 45.32
C ALA A 37 15.20 -34.35 45.05
N TYR A 38 14.67 -33.75 43.98
CA TYR A 38 13.47 -34.21 43.30
C TYR A 38 13.88 -34.69 41.91
N ALA A 39 13.49 -35.92 41.56
CA ALA A 39 13.68 -36.44 40.21
C ALA A 39 12.72 -35.72 39.27
N GLU A 40 13.21 -34.69 38.59
CA GLU A 40 12.43 -33.96 37.58
C GLU A 40 12.31 -34.85 36.32
N PRO A 41 11.10 -35.13 35.81
CA PRO A 41 10.95 -35.71 34.50
C PRO A 41 11.57 -34.75 33.49
N SER A 42 12.42 -35.24 32.59
CA SER A 42 13.08 -34.46 31.56
C SER A 42 12.04 -33.69 30.72
N ALA A 43 11.82 -32.43 31.05
CA ALA A 43 10.90 -31.56 30.35
C ALA A 43 11.53 -31.16 29.02
N THR A 44 11.08 -31.80 27.93
CA THR A 44 11.42 -31.37 26.58
C THR A 44 10.79 -29.99 26.34
N ILE A 45 11.61 -28.95 26.26
CA ILE A 45 11.17 -27.61 25.87
C ILE A 45 11.00 -27.60 24.35
N THR A 46 9.76 -27.74 23.88
CA THR A 46 9.43 -27.53 22.47
C THR A 46 9.37 -26.03 22.21
N VAL A 47 10.45 -25.47 21.66
CA VAL A 47 10.46 -24.07 21.19
C VAL A 47 9.75 -24.03 19.83
N THR A 48 8.45 -23.71 19.84
CA THR A 48 7.73 -23.42 18.61
C THR A 48 8.15 -22.04 18.12
N VAL A 49 9.09 -21.99 17.18
CA VAL A 49 9.43 -20.77 16.46
C VAL A 49 8.30 -20.50 15.47
N SER A 50 7.30 -19.72 15.88
CA SER A 50 6.33 -19.14 14.97
C SER A 50 7.06 -18.11 14.11
N LEU A 51 7.47 -18.50 12.91
CA LEU A 51 7.86 -17.54 11.88
C LEU A 51 6.61 -16.74 11.55
N SER A 52 6.47 -15.54 12.13
CA SER A 52 5.49 -14.57 11.67
C SER A 52 5.83 -14.32 10.21
N SER A 53 5.07 -14.92 9.28
CA SER A 53 5.09 -14.46 7.90
C SER A 53 4.75 -12.98 7.97
N THR A 54 5.69 -12.11 7.60
CA THR A 54 5.38 -10.71 7.41
C THR A 54 4.24 -10.70 6.39
N ASN A 55 3.04 -10.33 6.81
CA ASN A 55 1.91 -10.15 5.90
C ASN A 55 2.10 -8.83 5.14
N SER A 56 3.33 -8.58 4.70
CA SER A 56 3.76 -7.47 3.86
C SER A 56 4.01 -8.02 2.46
N GLY A 57 3.23 -9.03 2.04
CA GLY A 57 3.19 -9.44 0.64
C GLY A 57 2.53 -8.34 -0.20
N PRO A 58 2.69 -8.37 -1.53
CA PRO A 58 1.97 -7.45 -2.40
C PRO A 58 0.45 -7.57 -2.20
N VAL A 59 -0.26 -6.49 -2.46
CA VAL A 59 -1.73 -6.46 -2.42
C VAL A 59 -2.25 -6.90 -3.77
N ASN A 60 -3.15 -7.89 -3.80
CA ASN A 60 -3.79 -8.30 -5.04
C ASN A 60 -4.85 -7.27 -5.44
N LEU A 61 -4.62 -6.57 -6.55
CA LEU A 61 -5.53 -5.55 -7.06
C LEU A 61 -6.55 -6.09 -8.07
N GLY A 62 -6.46 -7.35 -8.47
CA GLY A 62 -7.36 -7.94 -9.47
C GLY A 62 -7.43 -7.09 -10.74
N SER A 63 -8.64 -6.84 -11.25
CA SER A 63 -8.88 -6.06 -12.46
C SER A 63 -8.58 -4.55 -12.33
N ILE A 64 -8.36 -4.02 -11.12
CA ILE A 64 -7.97 -2.61 -10.92
C ILE A 64 -6.59 -2.31 -11.51
N THR A 65 -5.73 -3.32 -11.71
CA THR A 65 -4.41 -3.14 -12.35
C THR A 65 -4.50 -2.58 -13.78
N ASN A 66 -5.65 -2.72 -14.44
CA ASN A 66 -5.85 -2.23 -15.80
C ASN A 66 -6.14 -0.72 -15.84
N PHE A 67 -6.56 -0.14 -14.72
CA PHE A 67 -6.92 1.26 -14.63
C PHE A 67 -5.75 2.08 -14.10
N MET A 68 -5.51 3.25 -14.68
CA MET A 68 -4.72 4.32 -14.09
C MET A 68 -5.55 5.10 -13.07
N ILE A 69 -6.82 5.39 -13.34
CA ILE A 69 -7.74 6.04 -12.39
C ILE A 69 -9.03 5.23 -12.28
N PHE A 70 -9.49 4.97 -11.07
CA PHE A 70 -10.81 4.39 -10.83
C PHE A 70 -11.44 5.10 -9.65
N ALA A 71 -12.67 5.58 -9.82
CA ALA A 71 -13.37 6.37 -8.83
C ALA A 71 -14.77 5.81 -8.56
N GLY A 72 -15.25 6.03 -7.33
CA GLY A 72 -16.60 5.67 -6.89
C GLY A 72 -17.66 6.74 -7.14
N SER A 73 -17.27 8.01 -6.97
CA SER A 73 -18.20 9.14 -6.88
C SER A 73 -18.15 10.05 -8.10
N ALA A 74 -16.97 10.59 -8.44
CA ALA A 74 -16.78 11.49 -9.57
C ALA A 74 -15.32 11.50 -10.01
N ILE A 75 -15.09 11.91 -11.24
CA ILE A 75 -13.75 12.23 -11.76
C ILE A 75 -13.82 13.66 -12.28
N THR A 76 -12.99 14.55 -11.73
CA THR A 76 -12.89 15.93 -12.20
C THR A 76 -11.44 16.22 -12.57
N SER A 77 -11.21 16.70 -13.79
CA SER A 77 -9.88 17.10 -14.25
C SER A 77 -9.79 18.62 -14.43
N GLY A 78 -8.66 19.19 -14.01
CA GLY A 78 -8.27 20.57 -14.30
C GLY A 78 -7.30 20.69 -15.48
N GLY A 79 -6.97 19.58 -16.15
CA GLY A 79 -5.96 19.53 -17.21
C GLY A 79 -4.99 18.33 -17.07
N GLY A 80 -3.98 18.29 -17.95
CA GLY A 80 -2.95 17.24 -17.95
C GLY A 80 -3.26 16.04 -18.85
N ILE A 81 -2.27 15.15 -18.97
CA ILE A 81 -2.33 13.91 -19.75
C ILE A 81 -2.32 12.71 -18.81
N ILE A 82 -3.23 11.77 -19.04
CA ILE A 82 -3.37 10.51 -18.32
C ILE A 82 -2.90 9.38 -19.25
N ASN A 83 -1.94 8.58 -18.79
CA ASN A 83 -1.41 7.45 -19.56
C ASN A 83 -1.96 6.13 -19.00
N GLY A 84 -3.16 5.75 -19.45
CA GLY A 84 -3.83 4.52 -19.05
C GLY A 84 -5.34 4.71 -18.92
N ASP A 85 -6.03 3.59 -18.69
CA ASP A 85 -7.48 3.56 -18.67
C ASP A 85 -8.04 4.23 -17.41
N ILE A 86 -9.24 4.78 -17.54
CA ILE A 86 -9.96 5.35 -16.40
C ILE A 86 -11.35 4.74 -16.29
N GLY A 87 -11.86 4.64 -15.06
CA GLY A 87 -13.18 4.07 -14.80
C GLY A 87 -13.92 4.84 -13.71
N LEU A 88 -15.22 5.06 -13.90
CA LEU A 88 -16.10 5.58 -12.87
C LEU A 88 -17.23 4.57 -12.62
N SER A 89 -17.37 4.11 -11.38
CA SER A 89 -18.44 3.17 -10.99
C SER A 89 -18.67 3.15 -9.48
N PRO A 90 -19.93 3.08 -9.01
CA PRO A 90 -21.14 2.79 -9.79
C PRO A 90 -21.82 4.04 -10.35
N ASN A 91 -21.24 5.22 -10.16
CA ASN A 91 -21.89 6.47 -10.55
C ASN A 91 -21.91 6.66 -12.08
N THR A 92 -22.87 7.45 -12.55
CA THR A 92 -23.13 7.72 -13.97
C THR A 92 -21.97 8.44 -14.64
N GLY A 93 -21.81 8.23 -15.96
CA GLY A 93 -20.75 8.85 -16.75
C GLY A 93 -20.76 10.38 -16.72
N THR A 94 -21.92 11.01 -16.50
CA THR A 94 -22.06 12.47 -16.33
C THR A 94 -21.16 13.06 -15.24
N ASN A 95 -20.76 12.27 -14.25
CA ASN A 95 -19.89 12.71 -13.16
C ASN A 95 -18.39 12.64 -13.51
N ILE A 96 -18.05 12.33 -14.77
CA ILE A 96 -16.72 12.53 -15.34
C ILE A 96 -16.73 13.91 -16.00
N THR A 97 -16.13 14.89 -15.33
CA THR A 97 -16.21 16.31 -15.68
C THR A 97 -14.82 16.90 -15.95
N GLY A 98 -14.73 17.84 -16.90
CA GLY A 98 -13.47 18.51 -17.23
C GLY A 98 -12.41 17.62 -17.90
N LEU A 99 -12.79 16.40 -18.31
CA LEU A 99 -11.90 15.46 -18.98
C LEU A 99 -12.37 15.18 -20.40
N THR A 100 -11.42 15.18 -21.33
CA THR A 100 -11.65 14.87 -22.75
C THR A 100 -10.86 13.63 -23.16
N ALA A 101 -11.31 12.93 -24.20
CA ALA A 101 -10.60 11.77 -24.74
C ALA A 101 -9.15 12.11 -25.19
N ALA A 102 -8.90 13.34 -25.64
CA ALA A 102 -7.56 13.78 -26.04
C ALA A 102 -6.56 13.86 -24.87
N GLN A 103 -7.04 13.92 -23.63
CA GLN A 103 -6.20 13.91 -22.43
C GLN A 103 -5.87 12.51 -21.94
N VAL A 104 -6.51 11.47 -22.49
CA VAL A 104 -6.38 10.09 -22.03
C VAL A 104 -5.75 9.24 -23.11
N ASN A 105 -4.50 8.86 -22.91
CA ASN A 105 -3.81 7.83 -23.70
C ASN A 105 -4.25 6.45 -23.18
N GLY A 106 -5.53 6.12 -23.41
CA GLY A 106 -6.23 4.96 -22.88
C GLY A 106 -7.73 5.06 -23.14
N THR A 107 -8.52 4.26 -22.44
CA THR A 107 -9.98 4.23 -22.58
C THR A 107 -10.66 4.84 -21.36
N ILE A 108 -11.68 5.67 -21.61
CA ILE A 108 -12.58 6.17 -20.58
C ILE A 108 -13.75 5.21 -20.46
N TYR A 109 -13.84 4.47 -19.36
CA TYR A 109 -14.95 3.56 -19.08
C TYR A 109 -16.00 4.23 -18.18
N ALA A 110 -17.26 4.13 -18.58
CA ALA A 110 -18.42 4.57 -17.81
C ALA A 110 -19.46 3.45 -17.69
N VAL A 111 -20.33 3.54 -16.68
CA VAL A 111 -21.42 2.57 -16.49
C VAL A 111 -22.57 2.75 -17.48
N ASP A 112 -22.63 3.90 -18.15
CA ASP A 112 -23.68 4.30 -19.08
C ASP A 112 -23.12 5.15 -20.24
N ASN A 113 -24.00 5.53 -21.17
CA ASN A 113 -23.67 6.35 -22.34
C ASN A 113 -23.60 7.86 -22.07
N THR A 114 -23.57 8.28 -20.80
CA THR A 114 -23.57 9.70 -20.41
C THR A 114 -22.17 10.25 -20.12
N GLY A 115 -21.13 9.43 -20.31
CA GLY A 115 -19.74 9.84 -20.17
C GLY A 115 -19.27 10.84 -21.23
N PRO A 116 -18.03 11.32 -21.12
CA PRO A 116 -17.42 12.20 -22.11
C PRO A 116 -17.42 11.58 -23.51
N ALA A 117 -17.38 12.43 -24.54
CA ALA A 117 -17.30 11.96 -25.93
C ALA A 117 -16.07 11.04 -26.10
N GLY A 118 -16.29 9.86 -26.71
CA GLY A 118 -15.27 8.82 -26.86
C GLY A 118 -15.15 7.84 -25.68
N SER A 119 -15.98 7.98 -24.65
CA SER A 119 -16.09 6.97 -23.58
C SER A 119 -16.74 5.67 -24.06
N VAL A 120 -16.39 4.58 -23.39
CA VAL A 120 -16.90 3.23 -23.63
C VAL A 120 -17.81 2.85 -22.45
N MET A 121 -19.03 2.43 -22.76
CA MET A 121 -19.96 1.89 -21.77
C MET A 121 -19.63 0.41 -21.49
N ASP A 122 -19.13 0.12 -20.29
CA ASP A 122 -18.86 -1.25 -19.83
C ASP A 122 -19.13 -1.41 -18.32
N PRO A 123 -20.41 -1.49 -17.92
CA PRO A 123 -20.78 -1.64 -16.51
C PRO A 123 -20.32 -2.97 -15.90
N GLY A 124 -20.10 -4.01 -16.72
CA GLY A 124 -19.65 -5.32 -16.26
C GLY A 124 -18.20 -5.28 -15.79
N LEU A 125 -17.30 -4.79 -16.64
CA LEU A 125 -15.88 -4.57 -16.30
C LEU A 125 -15.75 -3.69 -15.06
N LEU A 126 -16.48 -2.58 -15.02
CA LEU A 126 -16.43 -1.61 -13.93
C LEU A 126 -16.94 -2.19 -12.61
N THR A 127 -17.95 -3.06 -12.64
CA THR A 127 -18.46 -3.72 -11.44
C THR A 127 -17.42 -4.68 -10.85
N THR A 128 -16.78 -5.48 -11.71
CA THR A 128 -15.68 -6.37 -11.30
C THR A 128 -14.53 -5.57 -10.69
N ALA A 129 -14.10 -4.48 -11.34
CA ALA A 129 -13.05 -3.60 -10.83
C ALA A 129 -13.40 -2.99 -9.47
N LYS A 130 -14.63 -2.52 -9.27
CA LYS A 130 -15.09 -2.02 -7.97
C LYS A 130 -15.03 -3.08 -6.88
N ASN A 131 -15.44 -4.31 -7.18
CA ASN A 131 -15.41 -5.42 -6.23
C ASN A 131 -13.97 -5.78 -5.86
N ASP A 132 -13.07 -5.85 -6.84
CA ASP A 132 -11.64 -6.10 -6.63
C ASP A 132 -10.98 -4.98 -5.81
N LEU A 133 -11.33 -3.71 -6.06
CA LEU A 133 -10.87 -2.57 -5.26
C LEU A 133 -11.30 -2.70 -3.80
N THR A 134 -12.56 -3.10 -3.58
CA THR A 134 -13.12 -3.31 -2.24
C THR A 134 -12.40 -4.46 -1.53
N ALA A 135 -12.12 -5.56 -2.24
CA ALA A 135 -11.36 -6.68 -1.70
C ALA A 135 -9.92 -6.28 -1.33
N ALA A 136 -9.23 -5.54 -2.21
CA ALA A 136 -7.87 -5.04 -1.96
C ALA A 136 -7.81 -4.07 -0.77
N TYR A 137 -8.78 -3.17 -0.66
CA TYR A 137 -8.90 -2.28 0.49
C TYR A 137 -9.11 -3.07 1.79
N ASN A 138 -10.04 -4.02 1.81
CA ASN A 138 -10.31 -4.84 2.98
C ASN A 138 -9.11 -5.72 3.37
N ASP A 139 -8.38 -6.28 2.39
CA ASP A 139 -7.12 -7.02 2.63
C ASP A 139 -6.08 -6.13 3.32
N THR A 140 -5.82 -4.93 2.77
CA THR A 140 -4.84 -4.01 3.38
C THR A 140 -5.24 -3.55 4.77
N ALA A 141 -6.53 -3.28 5.01
CA ALA A 141 -7.05 -2.89 6.31
C ALA A 141 -6.99 -4.03 7.34
N ALA A 142 -7.14 -5.27 6.92
CA ALA A 142 -7.12 -6.45 7.78
C ALA A 142 -5.71 -6.89 8.21
N ARG A 143 -4.65 -6.30 7.67
CA ARG A 143 -3.28 -6.72 7.99
C ARG A 143 -2.88 -6.27 9.40
N THR A 144 -2.58 -7.23 10.27
CA THR A 144 -2.35 -7.01 11.70
C THR A 144 -0.89 -7.01 12.13
N ASN A 145 0.03 -7.49 11.29
CA ASN A 145 1.47 -7.51 11.56
C ASN A 145 2.10 -6.12 11.37
N VAL A 146 1.58 -5.13 12.09
CA VAL A 146 1.99 -3.73 12.02
C VAL A 146 3.43 -3.58 12.51
N THR A 147 4.29 -3.02 11.67
CA THR A 147 5.71 -2.79 11.97
C THR A 147 5.89 -1.52 12.79
N PHE A 148 5.12 -0.47 12.48
CA PHE A 148 5.22 0.82 13.16
C PHE A 148 3.84 1.46 13.37
N VAL A 149 3.60 2.02 14.56
CA VAL A 149 2.38 2.75 14.90
C VAL A 149 2.71 4.23 15.12
N ASN A 150 2.03 5.11 14.39
CA ASN A 150 2.20 6.57 14.40
C ASN A 150 3.67 7.02 14.29
N PRO A 151 4.43 6.58 13.26
CA PRO A 151 5.79 7.05 13.04
C PRO A 151 5.82 8.58 12.94
N GLY A 152 6.85 9.20 13.53
CA GLY A 152 7.00 10.66 13.53
C GLY A 152 5.80 11.40 14.15
N SER A 153 5.08 10.76 15.08
CA SER A 153 3.83 11.29 15.67
C SER A 153 2.78 11.69 14.62
N GLY A 154 2.76 10.97 13.50
CA GLY A 154 1.84 11.22 12.39
C GLY A 154 2.43 12.04 11.24
N ASN A 155 3.62 12.62 11.38
CA ASN A 155 4.33 13.27 10.26
C ASN A 155 5.60 12.51 9.90
N ILE A 156 5.64 11.96 8.68
CA ILE A 156 6.77 11.18 8.16
C ILE A 156 7.72 11.99 7.26
N GLY A 157 7.52 13.31 7.16
CA GLY A 157 8.46 14.18 6.45
C GLY A 157 9.87 14.09 7.03
N GLY A 158 10.88 13.95 6.18
CA GLY A 158 12.28 13.79 6.55
C GLY A 158 12.69 12.37 7.00
N MET A 159 11.74 11.43 7.06
CA MET A 159 12.04 10.05 7.45
C MET A 159 12.54 9.21 6.28
N ASN A 160 13.35 8.20 6.59
CA ASN A 160 13.66 7.09 5.70
C ASN A 160 12.96 5.82 6.20
N LEU A 161 12.03 5.29 5.41
CA LEU A 161 11.15 4.20 5.78
C LEU A 161 11.61 2.89 5.15
N LEU A 162 11.86 1.89 5.99
CA LEU A 162 12.11 0.52 5.57
C LEU A 162 10.81 -0.20 5.20
N PRO A 163 10.87 -1.32 4.47
CA PRO A 163 9.67 -2.08 4.10
C PRO A 163 8.86 -2.51 5.32
N GLY A 164 7.54 -2.49 5.21
CA GLY A 164 6.66 -2.91 6.29
C GLY A 164 5.28 -2.27 6.29
N ILE A 165 4.54 -2.54 7.37
CA ILE A 165 3.19 -2.02 7.58
C ILE A 165 3.25 -0.87 8.59
N TYR A 166 2.79 0.30 8.16
CA TYR A 166 2.73 1.54 8.93
C TYR A 166 1.28 1.86 9.25
N LYS A 167 0.96 1.96 10.55
CA LYS A 167 -0.39 2.30 11.01
C LYS A 167 -0.42 3.71 11.58
N PHE A 168 -1.31 4.54 11.07
CA PHE A 168 -1.68 5.83 11.62
C PHE A 168 -3.08 5.73 12.20
N THR A 169 -3.23 5.98 13.51
CA THR A 169 -4.55 5.93 14.17
C THR A 169 -5.40 7.16 13.85
N SER A 170 -4.78 8.22 13.31
CA SER A 170 -5.41 9.46 12.88
C SER A 170 -4.93 9.82 11.47
N SER A 171 -4.72 11.10 11.18
CA SER A 171 -4.17 11.57 9.91
C SER A 171 -2.68 11.29 9.80
N ALA A 172 -2.20 11.06 8.58
CA ALA A 172 -0.80 11.01 8.23
C ALA A 172 -0.41 12.28 7.47
N LEU A 173 0.79 12.78 7.72
CA LEU A 173 1.34 13.99 7.13
C LEU A 173 2.70 13.67 6.48
N ILE A 174 2.97 14.29 5.34
CA ILE A 174 4.30 14.37 4.75
C ILE A 174 4.58 15.85 4.53
N THR A 175 5.09 16.52 5.56
CA THR A 175 5.31 17.98 5.54
C THR A 175 6.69 18.36 6.08
N GLY A 176 7.16 19.54 5.72
CA GLY A 176 8.47 20.07 6.11
C GLY A 176 9.62 19.54 5.25
N THR A 177 9.64 18.24 4.92
CA THR A 177 10.70 17.64 4.07
C THR A 177 10.19 16.37 3.38
N ASN A 178 10.86 15.96 2.31
CA ASN A 178 10.61 14.72 1.57
C ASN A 178 10.69 13.48 2.47
N VAL A 179 9.93 12.44 2.12
CA VAL A 179 10.07 11.11 2.72
C VAL A 179 10.81 10.20 1.74
N THR A 180 11.65 9.31 2.24
CA THR A 180 12.33 8.28 1.43
C THR A 180 11.81 6.90 1.81
N LEU A 181 11.52 6.06 0.83
CA LEU A 181 11.25 4.63 0.98
C LEU A 181 12.49 3.88 0.50
N THR A 182 13.22 3.25 1.42
CA THR A 182 14.45 2.51 1.10
C THR A 182 14.21 1.02 1.21
N GLY A 183 14.32 0.30 0.09
CA GLY A 183 14.25 -1.16 0.05
C GLY A 183 14.47 -1.70 -1.35
N GLY A 184 14.47 -3.02 -1.49
CA GLY A 184 14.65 -3.71 -2.76
C GLY A 184 13.40 -3.70 -3.65
N ALA A 185 13.57 -4.11 -4.91
CA ALA A 185 12.53 -4.08 -5.93
C ALA A 185 11.26 -4.92 -5.62
N ASN A 186 11.32 -5.84 -4.67
CA ASN A 186 10.19 -6.69 -4.26
C ASN A 186 9.65 -6.34 -2.87
N ASP A 187 10.23 -5.33 -2.23
CA ASP A 187 9.82 -4.92 -0.91
C ASP A 187 8.52 -4.13 -0.97
N VAL A 188 7.75 -4.21 0.12
CA VAL A 188 6.38 -3.69 0.17
C VAL A 188 6.24 -2.75 1.35
N TRP A 189 5.53 -1.65 1.09
CA TRP A 189 5.08 -0.69 2.10
C TRP A 189 3.57 -0.64 2.09
N ILE A 190 2.96 -0.71 3.27
CA ILE A 190 1.51 -0.59 3.44
C ILE A 190 1.26 0.49 4.48
N PHE A 191 0.58 1.56 4.07
CA PHE A 191 0.21 2.66 4.93
C PHE A 191 -1.29 2.55 5.26
N GLN A 192 -1.59 2.12 6.48
CA GLN A 192 -2.94 2.10 7.03
C GLN A 192 -3.21 3.42 7.73
N ILE A 193 -4.03 4.28 7.16
CA ILE A 193 -4.31 5.62 7.68
C ILE A 193 -5.76 5.68 8.15
N GLY A 194 -5.98 6.03 9.42
CA GLY A 194 -7.31 6.08 10.02
C GLY A 194 -8.18 7.24 9.52
N SER A 195 -7.56 8.25 8.90
CA SER A 195 -8.23 9.43 8.35
C SER A 195 -7.54 9.90 7.06
N THR A 196 -7.03 11.13 7.03
CA THR A 196 -6.49 11.77 5.81
C THR A 196 -4.98 11.60 5.70
N LEU A 197 -4.49 11.43 4.46
CA LEU A 197 -3.10 11.68 4.08
C LEU A 197 -2.96 13.11 3.55
N THR A 198 -2.06 13.91 4.12
CA THR A 198 -1.72 15.25 3.60
C THR A 198 -0.26 15.30 3.19
N VAL A 199 -0.03 15.61 1.91
CA VAL A 199 1.31 15.85 1.38
C VAL A 199 1.49 17.37 1.20
N GLY A 200 2.56 17.91 1.76
CA GLY A 200 2.89 19.34 1.63
C GLY A 200 3.23 19.72 0.19
N SER A 201 3.09 21.01 -0.14
CA SER A 201 3.49 21.52 -1.46
C SER A 201 4.99 21.32 -1.68
N GLY A 202 5.36 20.84 -2.87
CA GLY A 202 6.75 20.58 -3.25
C GLY A 202 7.39 19.35 -2.62
N ILE A 203 6.65 18.60 -1.79
CA ILE A 203 7.15 17.39 -1.14
C ILE A 203 7.16 16.22 -2.13
N GLN A 204 8.22 15.43 -2.07
CA GLN A 204 8.41 14.22 -2.86
C GLN A 204 8.44 12.98 -1.97
N VAL A 205 7.95 11.87 -2.53
CA VAL A 205 8.19 10.51 -2.05
C VAL A 205 9.34 9.94 -2.88
N ILE A 206 10.49 9.76 -2.26
CA ILE A 206 11.72 9.31 -2.92
C ILE A 206 11.82 7.79 -2.76
N LEU A 207 12.10 7.08 -3.85
CA LEU A 207 12.42 5.65 -3.83
C LEU A 207 13.93 5.46 -3.88
N ALA A 208 14.48 4.62 -3.02
CA ALA A 208 15.90 4.30 -2.97
C ALA A 208 16.12 2.80 -2.72
N GLY A 209 17.23 2.26 -3.23
CA GLY A 209 17.61 0.85 -3.06
C GLY A 209 17.73 0.07 -4.36
#